data_AF-M8BJ36-F1
#
_entry.id   AF-M8BJ36-F1
#
_cell.length_a   1.000
_cell.length_b   1.000
_cell.length_c   1.000
_cell.angle_alpha   90.00
_cell.angle_beta   90.00
_cell.angle_gamma   90.00
#
_symmetry.space_group_name_H-M   'P 1'
#
loop_
_entity.id
_entity.type
_entity.pdbx_description
1 polymer ?
#
loop_
_entity_poly.entity_id
_entity_poly.type
_entity_poly.pdbx_seq_one_letter_code
_entity_poly.pdbx_strand_id
1 'polypeptide(L)'
;MEEHKVDFDQHRENWEISFGKCRFDFEAVTLPSPMLFTHCAPSRIASEAVLPKTLQIYSIKIAKIKHIKWPLEVYGVVAARDYVDHKRNILFYRPRFRTQTVTKKDPYLHLTGPSCAIICLDPVHIEFQLKVKGQSRFEDRTLISRPVQIYNPFRNDWYYRDFSNYLCKIELCFEQLNWSRQVTILSVRVTHGSPFKHGGQIVCRSSPCEEDPNKEIVLFDSKYGTMNMESDETMCMDSDGYLTLLKNVVSVQGRLKVFIYTYVLPVWCDRCQWPCLVQSKGLPNKPGYMCPSQQEAI
;
A
#
# COMPACT_ATOMS: atom_id res chain seq x y z
N MET A 1 -27.32 -3.59 -0.71
CA MET A 1 -26.40 -2.45 -0.94
C MET A 1 -26.56 -1.38 0.13
N GLU A 2 -27.77 -1.21 0.70
CA GLU A 2 -28.06 -0.29 1.81
C GLU A 2 -27.31 -0.62 3.10
N GLU A 3 -27.22 -1.89 3.52
CA GLU A 3 -26.64 -2.27 4.83
C GLU A 3 -25.20 -1.78 5.05
N HIS A 4 -24.30 -1.92 4.07
CA HIS A 4 -22.93 -1.41 4.18
C HIS A 4 -22.83 0.11 4.08
N LYS A 5 -23.78 0.75 3.38
CA LYS A 5 -23.84 2.20 3.31
C LYS A 5 -24.27 2.78 4.66
N VAL A 6 -25.27 2.16 5.30
CA VAL A 6 -25.73 2.48 6.65
C VAL A 6 -24.61 2.32 7.67
N ASP A 7 -23.80 1.26 7.57
CA ASP A 7 -22.63 1.04 8.44
C ASP A 7 -21.58 2.17 8.32
N PHE A 8 -21.28 2.63 7.10
CA PHE A 8 -20.35 3.74 6.91
C PHE A 8 -20.92 5.09 7.35
N ASP A 9 -22.20 5.34 7.08
CA ASP A 9 -22.87 6.58 7.47
C ASP A 9 -22.93 6.68 9.01
N GLN A 10 -23.23 5.59 9.72
CA GLN A 10 -23.19 5.53 11.18
C GLN A 10 -21.77 5.76 11.73
N HIS A 11 -20.76 5.16 11.10
CA HIS A 11 -19.36 5.38 11.47
C HIS A 11 -18.96 6.85 11.32
N ARG A 12 -19.37 7.52 10.24
CA ARG A 12 -19.16 8.95 10.06
C ARG A 12 -19.87 9.76 11.15
N GLU A 13 -21.15 9.51 11.39
CA GLU A 13 -21.93 10.23 12.41
C GLU A 13 -21.28 10.10 13.80
N ASN A 14 -20.90 8.87 14.18
CA ASN A 14 -20.21 8.62 15.45
C ASN A 14 -18.89 9.40 15.54
N TRP A 15 -18.11 9.42 14.45
CA TRP A 15 -16.87 10.19 14.40
C TRP A 15 -17.12 11.70 14.53
N GLU A 16 -18.13 12.23 13.83
CA GLU A 16 -18.49 13.66 13.87
C GLU A 16 -18.98 14.09 15.25
N ILE A 17 -19.74 13.23 15.95
CA ILE A 17 -20.17 13.46 17.33
C ILE A 17 -18.97 13.51 18.28
N SER A 18 -18.03 12.56 18.15
CA SER A 18 -16.87 12.43 19.03
C SER A 18 -15.78 13.48 18.78
N PHE A 19 -15.51 13.82 17.51
CA PHE A 19 -14.32 14.56 17.12
C PHE A 19 -14.61 15.81 16.24
N GLY A 20 -15.77 15.88 15.60
CA GLY A 20 -16.15 16.98 14.69
C GLY A 20 -16.30 18.34 15.39
N LYS A 21 -16.56 18.36 16.70
CA LYS A 21 -16.70 19.59 17.51
C LYS A 21 -15.41 20.43 17.58
N CYS A 22 -14.26 19.84 17.27
CA CYS A 22 -12.96 20.51 17.28
C CYS A 22 -12.57 21.20 15.95
N ARG A 23 -13.53 21.50 15.07
CA ARG A 23 -13.35 22.11 13.72
C ARG A 23 -12.60 21.24 12.69
N PHE A 24 -12.64 19.93 12.82
CA PHE A 24 -12.05 19.04 11.81
C PHE A 24 -13.14 18.45 10.93
N ASP A 25 -12.97 18.60 9.63
CA ASP A 25 -13.77 17.88 8.64
C ASP A 25 -13.52 16.37 8.79
N PHE A 26 -14.56 15.55 8.66
CA PHE A 26 -14.42 14.10 8.60
C PHE A 26 -13.41 13.70 7.53
N GLU A 27 -13.40 14.40 6.39
CA GLU A 27 -12.49 14.12 5.28
C GLU A 27 -11.05 14.65 5.51
N ALA A 28 -10.77 15.29 6.65
CA ALA A 28 -9.45 15.85 6.95
C ALA A 28 -8.37 14.75 6.96
N VAL A 29 -7.23 15.10 6.36
CA VAL A 29 -6.04 14.23 6.26
C VAL A 29 -5.10 14.49 7.44
N THR A 30 -4.42 13.44 7.87
CA THR A 30 -3.46 13.47 8.97
C THR A 30 -2.40 14.56 8.77
N LEU A 31 -2.08 15.28 9.85
CA LEU A 31 -1.09 16.36 9.85
C LEU A 31 0.35 15.93 10.19
N PRO A 32 0.59 14.90 11.03
CA PRO A 32 1.93 14.39 11.30
C PRO A 32 2.71 14.14 10.02
N SER A 33 3.88 14.77 9.94
CA SER A 33 4.78 14.63 8.80
C SER A 33 5.36 13.22 8.73
N PRO A 34 5.60 12.68 7.52
CA PRO A 34 6.48 11.54 7.30
C PRO A 34 7.82 11.67 8.04
N MET A 35 8.27 12.88 8.35
CA MET A 35 9.59 13.14 8.91
C MET A 35 9.57 13.59 10.38
N LEU A 36 8.49 13.32 11.13
CA LEU A 36 8.25 13.87 12.47
C LEU A 36 9.47 13.82 13.40
N PHE A 37 10.23 12.72 13.39
CA PHE A 37 11.40 12.51 14.27
C PHE A 37 12.77 12.63 13.57
N THR A 38 12.82 13.04 12.29
CA THR A 38 14.09 13.13 11.53
C THR A 38 15.04 14.23 12.00
N HIS A 39 14.54 15.18 12.78
CA HIS A 39 15.34 16.25 13.39
C HIS A 39 16.10 15.77 14.65
N CYS A 40 15.80 14.57 15.17
CA CYS A 40 16.50 14.00 16.31
C CYS A 40 17.86 13.45 15.85
N ALA A 41 18.95 13.82 16.55
CA ALA A 41 20.28 13.31 16.25
C ALA A 41 20.33 11.77 16.43
N PRO A 42 21.09 11.02 15.60
CA PRO A 42 21.15 9.56 15.67
C PRO A 42 21.53 8.98 17.04
N SER A 43 22.30 9.74 17.83
CA SER A 43 22.74 9.38 19.19
C SER A 43 21.71 9.71 20.29
N ARG A 44 20.62 10.39 19.93
CA ARG A 44 19.53 10.80 20.85
C ARG A 44 18.19 10.57 20.18
N ILE A 45 17.86 9.30 19.96
CA ILE A 45 16.49 8.92 19.60
C ILE A 45 15.60 9.27 20.80
N ALA A 46 14.73 10.26 20.63
CA ALA A 46 13.73 10.60 21.63
C ALA A 46 12.91 9.34 21.98
N SER A 47 12.59 9.12 23.25
CA SER A 47 11.77 7.98 23.67
C SER A 47 10.44 7.90 22.89
N GLU A 48 9.92 9.06 22.50
CA GLU A 48 8.72 9.30 21.74
C GLU A 48 8.81 8.81 20.28
N ALA A 49 10.02 8.64 19.75
CA ALA A 49 10.26 8.10 18.40
C ALA A 49 10.16 6.57 18.35
N VAL A 50 10.16 5.90 19.51
CA VAL A 50 9.83 4.48 19.64
C VAL A 50 8.35 4.37 19.97
N LEU A 51 7.58 3.95 18.98
CA LEU A 51 6.14 3.82 19.09
C LEU A 51 5.82 2.49 19.79
N PRO A 52 5.01 2.47 20.87
CA PRO A 52 4.82 1.25 21.63
C PRO A 52 4.13 0.16 20.80
N LYS A 53 3.22 0.56 19.89
CA LYS A 53 2.58 -0.36 18.94
C LYS A 53 2.12 0.34 17.67
N THR A 54 2.49 -0.19 16.51
CA THR A 54 2.07 0.33 15.19
C THR A 54 1.44 -0.74 14.32
N LEU A 55 0.59 -0.31 13.39
CA LEU A 55 0.00 -1.15 12.35
C LEU A 55 0.74 -0.97 11.01
N GLN A 56 1.45 -2.00 10.55
CA GLN A 56 2.05 -2.02 9.22
C GLN A 56 1.10 -2.71 8.23
N ILE A 57 0.65 -1.96 7.22
CA ILE A 57 -0.19 -2.50 6.14
C ILE A 57 0.73 -2.87 4.97
N TYR A 58 0.65 -4.14 4.56
CA TYR A 58 1.46 -4.69 3.46
C TYR A 58 0.70 -4.63 2.14
N SER A 59 -0.53 -5.13 2.10
CA SER A 59 -1.31 -5.16 0.86
C SER A 59 -2.82 -5.12 1.08
N ILE A 60 -3.51 -4.60 0.07
CA ILE A 60 -4.96 -4.65 -0.08
C ILE A 60 -5.24 -5.29 -1.42
N LYS A 61 -5.94 -6.43 -1.40
CA LYS A 61 -6.19 -7.24 -2.59
C LYS A 61 -7.68 -7.42 -2.84
N ILE A 62 -8.11 -7.19 -4.07
CA ILE A 62 -9.45 -7.52 -4.57
C ILE A 62 -9.42 -8.98 -5.03
N ALA A 63 -9.64 -9.90 -4.11
CA ALA A 63 -9.33 -11.30 -4.34
C ALA A 63 -10.40 -12.07 -5.11
N LYS A 64 -11.66 -11.68 -4.97
CA LYS A 64 -12.76 -12.23 -5.75
C LYS A 64 -13.69 -11.10 -6.16
N ILE A 65 -14.28 -11.24 -7.34
CA ILE A 65 -15.32 -10.36 -7.85
C ILE A 65 -16.53 -11.21 -8.24
N LYS A 66 -17.73 -10.64 -8.11
CA LYS A 66 -19.02 -11.25 -8.43
C LYS A 66 -19.83 -10.21 -9.21
N HIS A 67 -20.55 -10.65 -10.25
CA HIS A 67 -21.44 -9.80 -11.07
C HIS A 67 -20.77 -8.62 -11.80
N ILE A 68 -19.45 -8.53 -11.77
CA ILE A 68 -18.60 -7.62 -12.54
C ILE A 68 -17.45 -8.44 -13.16
N LYS A 69 -16.83 -7.91 -14.22
CA LYS A 69 -15.77 -8.61 -14.97
C LYS A 69 -14.44 -7.88 -14.81
N TRP A 70 -13.35 -8.65 -14.79
CA TRP A 70 -12.00 -8.11 -14.93
C TRP A 70 -11.78 -7.57 -16.36
N PRO A 71 -10.90 -6.57 -16.56
CA PRO A 71 -10.25 -5.75 -15.54
C PRO A 71 -11.21 -4.73 -14.90
N LEU A 72 -10.87 -4.24 -13.70
CA LEU A 72 -11.62 -3.19 -13.01
C LEU A 72 -10.90 -1.85 -13.09
N GLU A 73 -11.59 -0.79 -13.48
CA GLU A 73 -11.12 0.57 -13.29
C GLU A 73 -11.55 1.08 -11.90
N VAL A 74 -10.68 0.93 -10.91
CA VAL A 74 -10.97 1.23 -9.50
C VAL A 74 -10.56 2.65 -9.14
N TYR A 75 -11.42 3.37 -8.45
CA TYR A 75 -11.12 4.67 -7.86
C TYR A 75 -11.78 4.82 -6.48
N GLY A 76 -11.38 5.84 -5.73
CA GLY A 76 -11.88 6.12 -4.38
C GLY A 76 -10.74 6.26 -3.38
N VAL A 77 -11.06 6.05 -2.11
CA VAL A 77 -10.14 6.21 -0.98
C VAL A 77 -10.11 4.97 -0.10
N VAL A 78 -8.91 4.62 0.37
CA VAL A 78 -8.72 3.80 1.57
C VAL A 78 -7.84 4.59 2.53
N ALA A 79 -8.28 4.72 3.77
CA ALA A 79 -7.56 5.48 4.79
C ALA A 79 -7.59 4.76 6.14
N ALA A 80 -6.53 4.91 6.93
CA ALA A 80 -6.53 4.52 8.34
C ALA A 80 -6.80 5.74 9.22
N ARG A 81 -7.54 5.54 10.32
CA ARG A 81 -7.64 6.47 11.43
C ARG A 81 -7.13 5.80 12.68
N ASP A 82 -6.12 6.40 13.29
CA ASP A 82 -5.65 6.04 14.63
C ASP A 82 -6.10 7.08 15.66
N TYR A 83 -5.60 6.95 16.88
CA TYR A 83 -5.93 7.84 17.98
C TYR A 83 -5.11 9.13 18.01
N VAL A 84 -4.14 9.31 17.10
CA VAL A 84 -3.19 10.42 17.19
C VAL A 84 -3.87 11.74 16.90
N ASP A 85 -4.54 11.83 15.76
CA ASP A 85 -5.29 13.03 15.36
C ASP A 85 -6.71 12.72 14.86
N HIS A 86 -7.10 11.44 14.84
CA HIS A 86 -8.36 10.93 14.32
C HIS A 86 -8.65 11.29 12.86
N LYS A 87 -7.67 11.81 12.12
CA LYS A 87 -7.79 12.18 10.71
C LYS A 87 -7.41 11.01 9.82
N ARG A 88 -7.70 11.14 8.53
CA ARG A 88 -7.36 10.12 7.54
C ARG A 88 -5.88 10.11 7.24
N ASN A 89 -5.22 9.02 7.59
CA ASN A 89 -3.94 8.66 7.03
C ASN A 89 -4.17 7.85 5.74
N ILE A 90 -4.03 8.50 4.59
CA ILE A 90 -4.39 7.94 3.29
C ILE A 90 -3.46 6.77 2.95
N LEU A 91 -4.06 5.62 2.60
CA LEU A 91 -3.34 4.42 2.16
C LEU A 91 -3.42 4.24 0.65
N PHE A 92 -4.58 4.55 0.08
CA PHE A 92 -4.86 4.52 -1.35
C PHE A 92 -5.80 5.67 -1.68
N TYR A 93 -5.49 6.41 -2.74
CA TYR A 93 -6.38 7.43 -3.27
C TYR A 93 -6.26 7.50 -4.79
N ARG A 94 -7.40 7.41 -5.47
CA ARG A 94 -7.51 7.63 -6.91
C ARG A 94 -8.78 8.42 -7.22
N PRO A 95 -8.69 9.55 -7.95
CA PRO A 95 -9.88 10.22 -8.46
C PRO A 95 -10.45 9.45 -9.65
N ARG A 96 -11.74 9.65 -9.96
CA ARG A 96 -12.43 8.95 -11.06
C ARG A 96 -11.75 9.12 -12.42
N PHE A 97 -11.15 10.28 -12.70
CA PHE A 97 -10.48 10.53 -13.97
C PHE A 97 -9.11 9.83 -14.08
N ARG A 98 -8.54 9.37 -12.95
CA ARG A 98 -7.25 8.67 -12.88
C ARG A 98 -7.41 7.37 -12.09
N THR A 99 -8.25 6.47 -12.59
CA THR A 99 -8.49 5.14 -12.03
C THR A 99 -7.22 4.27 -12.03
N GLN A 100 -7.15 3.32 -11.11
CA GLN A 100 -6.21 2.20 -11.22
C GLN A 100 -6.90 1.03 -11.94
N THR A 101 -6.27 0.51 -12.99
CA THR A 101 -6.70 -0.76 -13.60
C THR A 101 -6.21 -1.93 -12.76
N VAL A 102 -7.13 -2.67 -12.16
CA VAL A 102 -6.85 -3.88 -11.38
C VAL A 102 -7.25 -5.10 -12.22
N THR A 103 -6.41 -6.13 -12.26
CA THR A 103 -6.63 -7.31 -13.11
C THR A 103 -6.67 -8.60 -12.29
N LYS A 104 -7.09 -9.70 -12.91
CA LYS A 104 -7.03 -11.02 -12.25
C LYS A 104 -5.58 -11.46 -11.96
N LYS A 105 -4.62 -11.06 -12.79
CA LYS A 105 -3.19 -11.40 -12.63
C LYS A 105 -2.51 -10.50 -11.59
N ASP A 106 -2.99 -9.27 -11.46
CA ASP A 106 -2.52 -8.29 -10.50
C ASP A 106 -3.73 -7.66 -9.76
N PRO A 107 -4.24 -8.35 -8.72
CA PRO A 107 -5.45 -7.95 -8.02
C PRO A 107 -5.22 -6.96 -6.87
N TYR A 108 -4.08 -6.27 -6.81
CA TYR A 108 -3.67 -5.44 -5.67
C TYR A 108 -3.94 -3.95 -5.91
N LEU A 109 -4.32 -3.23 -4.85
CA LEU A 109 -4.34 -1.76 -4.89
C LEU A 109 -2.90 -1.24 -4.71
N HIS A 110 -2.53 -0.22 -5.48
CA HIS A 110 -1.22 0.42 -5.35
C HIS A 110 -1.26 1.43 -4.21
N LEU A 111 -0.78 0.99 -3.05
CA LEU A 111 -0.77 1.82 -1.85
C LEU A 111 0.26 2.94 -2.01
N THR A 112 -0.17 4.17 -1.70
CA THR A 112 0.65 5.39 -1.74
C THR A 112 1.02 5.89 -0.35
N GLY A 113 0.49 5.25 0.69
CA GLY A 113 0.76 5.59 2.08
C GLY A 113 1.02 4.38 2.97
N PRO A 114 1.02 4.57 4.29
CA PRO A 114 0.58 5.81 4.96
C PRO A 114 1.61 6.95 4.86
N SER A 115 1.17 8.17 5.19
CA SER A 115 2.02 9.37 5.30
C SER A 115 2.77 9.46 6.64
N CYS A 116 2.34 8.72 7.64
CA CYS A 116 3.01 8.56 8.94
C CYS A 116 2.70 7.17 9.49
N ALA A 117 3.44 6.68 10.49
CA ALA A 117 3.19 5.39 11.11
C ALA A 117 1.79 5.38 11.75
N ILE A 118 1.02 4.32 11.50
CA ILE A 118 -0.32 4.16 12.06
C ILE A 118 -0.18 3.61 13.48
N ILE A 119 -0.58 4.38 14.50
CA ILE A 119 -0.43 3.94 15.88
C ILE A 119 -1.61 3.04 16.28
N CYS A 120 -1.32 1.91 16.90
CA CYS A 120 -2.30 0.85 17.19
C CYS A 120 -2.38 0.54 18.70
N LEU A 121 -2.41 1.57 19.55
CA LEU A 121 -2.73 1.42 20.98
C LEU A 121 -4.23 1.26 21.19
N ASP A 122 -5.00 2.10 20.49
CA ASP A 122 -6.45 2.03 20.40
C ASP A 122 -6.89 1.36 19.10
N PRO A 123 -8.17 0.97 18.98
CA PRO A 123 -8.69 0.41 17.74
C PRO A 123 -8.46 1.35 16.55
N VAL A 124 -7.78 0.84 15.52
CA VAL A 124 -7.57 1.56 14.26
C VAL A 124 -8.75 1.30 13.32
N HIS A 125 -9.35 2.35 12.77
CA HIS A 125 -10.41 2.22 11.77
C HIS A 125 -9.81 2.34 10.37
N ILE A 126 -9.92 1.30 9.54
CA ILE A 126 -9.59 1.39 8.12
C ILE A 126 -10.87 1.61 7.32
N GLU A 127 -10.99 2.78 6.73
CA GLU A 127 -12.13 3.20 5.91
C GLU A 127 -11.90 2.78 4.47
N PHE A 128 -12.81 1.98 3.91
CA PHE A 128 -12.83 1.65 2.49
C PHE A 128 -13.99 2.40 1.82
N GLN A 129 -13.70 3.19 0.80
CA GLN A 129 -14.70 3.81 -0.07
C GLN A 129 -14.22 3.70 -1.53
N LEU A 130 -14.41 2.52 -2.12
CA LEU A 130 -13.95 2.17 -3.45
C LEU A 130 -15.12 2.00 -4.41
N LYS A 131 -14.93 2.46 -5.64
CA LYS A 131 -15.88 2.36 -6.75
C LYS A 131 -15.19 1.80 -7.99
N VAL A 132 -15.97 1.15 -8.84
CA VAL A 132 -15.59 0.78 -10.20
C VAL A 132 -16.22 1.78 -11.16
N LYS A 133 -15.42 2.35 -12.04
CA LYS A 133 -15.84 3.31 -13.06
C LYS A 133 -16.70 2.61 -14.12
N GLY A 134 -17.87 3.21 -14.41
CA GLY A 134 -18.73 2.90 -15.56
C GLY A 134 -18.50 3.89 -16.71
N GLN A 135 -19.26 3.78 -17.80
CA GLN A 135 -19.12 4.70 -18.93
C GLN A 135 -19.45 6.13 -18.49
N SER A 136 -20.54 6.27 -17.74
CA SER A 136 -20.97 7.51 -17.10
C SER A 136 -20.85 7.44 -15.56
N ARG A 137 -20.93 8.58 -14.88
CA ARG A 137 -20.94 8.64 -13.40
C ARG A 137 -22.11 7.87 -12.79
N PHE A 138 -23.23 7.76 -13.52
CA PHE A 138 -24.43 7.03 -13.07
C PHE A 138 -24.27 5.51 -13.14
N GLU A 139 -23.36 5.03 -13.98
CA GLU A 139 -23.03 3.60 -14.10
C GLU A 139 -21.92 3.16 -13.14
N ASP A 140 -21.28 4.10 -12.44
CA ASP A 140 -20.27 3.75 -11.44
C ASP A 140 -20.88 2.87 -10.34
N ARG A 141 -20.19 1.77 -10.03
CA ARG A 141 -20.65 0.82 -9.02
C ARG A 141 -19.80 0.95 -7.76
N THR A 142 -20.43 1.07 -6.61
CA THR A 142 -19.73 0.97 -5.32
C THR A 142 -19.16 -0.43 -5.15
N LEU A 143 -17.84 -0.57 -5.26
CA LEU A 143 -17.14 -1.84 -5.06
C LEU A 143 -17.23 -2.25 -3.59
N ILE A 144 -16.86 -1.33 -2.70
CA ILE A 144 -16.96 -1.49 -1.25
C ILE A 144 -17.00 -0.12 -0.57
N SER A 145 -17.91 0.05 0.38
CA SER A 145 -18.00 1.22 1.24
C SER A 145 -18.21 0.71 2.66
N ARG A 146 -17.15 0.61 3.47
CA ARG A 146 -17.23 0.02 4.81
C ARG A 146 -16.03 0.42 5.69
N PRO A 147 -16.24 0.80 6.95
CA PRO A 147 -15.17 0.85 7.94
C PRO A 147 -14.77 -0.56 8.39
N VAL A 148 -13.49 -0.75 8.71
CA VAL A 148 -12.96 -2.01 9.27
C VAL A 148 -12.15 -1.68 10.49
N GLN A 149 -12.67 -2.04 11.65
CA GLN A 149 -11.96 -1.86 12.91
C GLN A 149 -10.91 -2.96 13.09
N ILE A 150 -9.68 -2.56 13.35
CA ILE A 150 -8.57 -3.43 13.72
C ILE A 150 -8.31 -3.21 15.20
N TYR A 151 -8.69 -4.22 15.98
CA TYR A 151 -8.42 -4.29 17.41
C TYR A 151 -7.76 -5.63 17.72
N ASN A 152 -6.58 -5.60 18.33
CA ASN A 152 -6.05 -6.78 19.01
C ASN A 152 -5.02 -6.40 20.08
N PRO A 153 -5.42 -6.23 21.34
CA PRO A 153 -4.49 -5.92 22.42
C PRO A 153 -3.58 -7.08 22.85
N PHE A 154 -3.82 -8.33 22.44
CA PHE A 154 -3.26 -9.50 23.15
C PHE A 154 -2.44 -10.51 22.34
N ARG A 155 -2.21 -10.33 21.03
CA ARG A 155 -1.35 -11.26 20.26
C ARG A 155 -0.47 -10.55 19.23
N ASN A 156 0.82 -10.85 19.27
CA ASN A 156 1.81 -10.53 18.24
C ASN A 156 1.69 -11.57 17.12
N ASP A 157 0.64 -11.49 16.32
CA ASP A 157 0.50 -12.36 15.17
C ASP A 157 0.26 -11.56 13.90
N TRP A 158 0.70 -12.13 12.79
CA TRP A 158 0.43 -11.63 11.46
C TRP A 158 -1.05 -11.86 11.16
N TYR A 159 -1.73 -10.84 10.62
CA TYR A 159 -3.16 -10.93 10.37
C TYR A 159 -3.47 -10.75 8.91
N TYR A 160 -4.21 -11.72 8.42
CA TYR A 160 -5.01 -11.56 7.24
C TYR A 160 -6.45 -11.33 7.69
N ARG A 161 -7.02 -10.20 7.31
CA ARG A 161 -8.44 -9.93 7.49
C ARG A 161 -9.08 -9.87 6.14
N ASP A 162 -9.95 -10.81 5.85
CA ASP A 162 -10.82 -10.73 4.70
C ASP A 162 -12.22 -10.28 5.07
N PHE A 163 -12.86 -9.67 4.10
CA PHE A 163 -14.25 -9.30 4.18
C PHE A 163 -14.81 -9.20 2.78
N SER A 164 -16.10 -9.51 2.67
CA SER A 164 -16.77 -9.56 1.40
C SER A 164 -18.12 -8.87 1.47
N ASN A 165 -18.56 -8.41 0.32
CA ASN A 165 -19.95 -8.03 0.08
C ASN A 165 -20.47 -8.81 -1.14
N TYR A 166 -21.59 -8.36 -1.68
CA TYR A 166 -22.22 -9.00 -2.85
C TYR A 166 -21.38 -8.88 -4.15
N LEU A 167 -20.46 -7.92 -4.26
CA LEU A 167 -19.64 -7.69 -5.47
C LEU A 167 -18.21 -8.18 -5.35
N CYS A 168 -17.61 -8.14 -4.16
CA CYS A 168 -16.19 -8.46 -4.04
C CYS A 168 -15.82 -9.09 -2.69
N LYS A 169 -14.63 -9.70 -2.68
CA LYS A 169 -13.90 -10.09 -1.48
C LYS A 169 -12.61 -9.27 -1.44
N ILE A 170 -12.42 -8.50 -0.37
CA ILE A 170 -11.18 -7.81 -0.06
C ILE A 170 -10.38 -8.64 0.93
N GLU A 171 -9.08 -8.70 0.68
CA GLU A 171 -8.09 -9.37 1.51
C GLU A 171 -7.09 -8.30 1.96
N LEU A 172 -7.08 -8.01 3.26
CA LEU A 172 -6.17 -7.05 3.88
C LEU A 172 -5.07 -7.80 4.62
N CYS A 173 -3.82 -7.52 4.24
CA CYS A 173 -2.63 -8.08 4.88
C CYS A 173 -1.91 -7.01 5.70
N PHE A 174 -1.74 -7.27 7.00
CA PHE A 174 -1.11 -6.35 7.93
C PHE A 174 -0.43 -7.06 9.10
N GLU A 175 0.37 -6.32 9.85
CA GLU A 175 1.03 -6.78 11.07
C GLU A 175 1.03 -5.69 12.13
N GLN A 176 0.90 -6.10 13.39
CA GLN A 176 1.06 -5.22 14.54
C GLN A 176 2.48 -5.39 15.09
N LEU A 177 3.24 -4.30 15.07
CA LEU A 177 4.63 -4.27 15.53
C LEU A 177 4.70 -3.56 16.87
N ASN A 178 5.29 -4.22 17.87
CA ASN A 178 5.56 -3.59 19.17
C ASN A 178 6.92 -2.91 19.17
N TRP A 179 7.03 -1.78 19.88
CA TRP A 179 8.28 -1.03 20.02
C TRP A 179 8.93 -0.72 18.67
N SER A 180 8.11 -0.33 17.71
CA SER A 180 8.54 -0.04 16.34
C SER A 180 8.96 1.41 16.19
N ARG A 181 9.65 1.70 15.09
CA ARG A 181 10.09 3.04 14.71
C ARG A 181 9.50 3.38 13.34
N GLN A 182 9.14 4.63 13.16
CA GLN A 182 8.83 5.15 11.85
C GLN A 182 10.14 5.39 11.09
N VAL A 183 10.32 4.71 9.96
CA VAL A 183 11.42 4.93 9.03
C VAL A 183 10.89 5.64 7.79
N THR A 184 11.63 6.66 7.37
CA THR A 184 11.24 7.50 6.23
C THR A 184 12.35 7.48 5.19
N ILE A 185 12.03 6.94 4.02
CA ILE A 185 12.93 6.85 2.88
C ILE A 185 12.71 8.09 2.02
N LEU A 186 13.65 9.03 2.07
CA LEU A 186 13.50 10.33 1.41
C LEU A 186 13.48 10.21 -0.11
N SER A 187 14.43 9.44 -0.65
CA SER A 187 14.58 9.29 -2.09
C SER A 187 15.44 8.07 -2.40
N VAL A 188 15.33 7.57 -3.63
CA VAL A 188 16.24 6.58 -4.19
C VAL A 188 16.84 7.17 -5.45
N ARG A 189 18.17 7.25 -5.50
CA ARG A 189 18.91 7.78 -6.66
C ARG A 189 19.58 6.66 -7.42
N VAL A 190 19.43 6.69 -8.74
CA VAL A 190 20.20 5.87 -9.66
C VAL A 190 21.50 6.60 -9.97
N THR A 191 22.63 6.05 -9.53
CA THR A 191 23.94 6.68 -9.72
C THR A 191 24.60 6.33 -11.05
N HIS A 192 24.30 5.16 -11.60
CA HIS A 192 24.88 4.69 -12.87
C HIS A 192 23.90 3.86 -13.70
N GLY A 193 23.84 4.15 -15.00
CA GLY A 193 23.08 3.38 -16.00
C GLY A 193 21.57 3.61 -15.97
N SER A 194 20.86 2.92 -16.86
CA SER A 194 19.41 2.74 -16.74
C SER A 194 19.16 1.42 -16.00
N PRO A 195 18.67 1.45 -14.76
CA PRO A 195 18.61 0.25 -13.89
C PRO A 195 17.59 -0.78 -14.38
N PHE A 196 16.70 -0.38 -15.30
CA PHE A 196 15.48 -1.09 -15.58
C PHE A 196 15.19 -1.14 -17.09
N LYS A 197 15.99 -1.89 -17.88
CA LYS A 197 15.75 -2.07 -19.32
C LYS A 197 14.29 -2.44 -19.66
N HIS A 198 13.63 -3.18 -18.78
CA HIS A 198 12.23 -3.60 -18.92
C HIS A 198 11.34 -3.15 -17.75
N GLY A 199 11.81 -2.21 -16.94
CA GLY A 199 11.19 -1.88 -15.66
C GLY A 199 11.75 -2.73 -14.49
N GLY A 200 11.41 -2.30 -13.29
CA GLY A 200 11.71 -2.97 -12.03
C GLY A 200 10.88 -2.43 -10.88
N GLN A 201 11.14 -2.98 -9.71
CA GLN A 201 10.48 -2.69 -8.46
C GLN A 201 11.52 -2.59 -7.34
N ILE A 202 11.29 -1.67 -6.40
CA ILE A 202 12.07 -1.58 -5.16
C ILE A 202 11.10 -1.83 -4.01
N VAL A 203 11.44 -2.79 -3.17
CA VAL A 203 10.63 -3.18 -2.03
C VAL A 203 11.47 -3.19 -0.75
N CYS A 204 10.80 -3.06 0.37
CA CYS A 204 11.40 -3.24 1.69
C CYS A 204 10.75 -4.38 2.44
N ARG A 205 11.52 -5.03 3.31
CA ARG A 205 11.03 -5.96 4.33
C ARG A 205 11.68 -5.66 5.66
N SER A 206 10.93 -5.81 6.74
CA SER A 206 11.39 -5.54 8.11
C SER A 206 11.49 -6.81 8.93
N SER A 207 12.45 -6.86 9.86
CA SER A 207 12.44 -7.81 10.98
C SER A 207 11.09 -7.75 11.71
N PRO A 208 10.52 -8.89 12.15
CA PRO A 208 11.10 -10.24 12.16
C PRO A 208 10.88 -11.05 10.87
N CYS A 209 10.33 -10.47 9.81
CA CYS A 209 9.88 -11.20 8.62
C CYS A 209 10.58 -10.77 7.33
N GLU A 210 11.89 -10.52 7.43
CA GLU A 210 12.75 -10.11 6.31
C GLU A 210 12.80 -11.12 5.15
N GLU A 211 12.47 -12.38 5.44
CA GLU A 211 12.49 -13.48 4.48
C GLU A 211 11.10 -13.81 3.91
N ASP A 212 10.02 -13.19 4.41
CA ASP A 212 8.66 -13.46 3.91
C ASP A 212 8.32 -12.53 2.74
N PRO A 213 8.22 -13.04 1.50
CA PRO A 213 7.87 -12.23 0.34
C PRO A 213 6.44 -11.69 0.37
N ASN A 214 5.55 -12.20 1.25
CA ASN A 214 4.20 -11.67 1.38
C ASN A 214 4.14 -10.41 2.26
N LYS A 215 5.22 -10.08 2.96
CA LYS A 215 5.37 -8.91 3.83
C LYS A 215 6.27 -7.84 3.21
N GLU A 216 6.23 -7.77 1.88
CA GLU A 216 6.92 -6.73 1.13
C GLU A 216 6.14 -5.42 1.15
N ILE A 217 6.89 -4.33 1.28
CA ILE A 217 6.39 -2.98 1.16
C ILE A 217 6.98 -2.40 -0.12
N VAL A 218 6.14 -2.20 -1.12
CA VAL A 218 6.55 -1.63 -2.40
C VAL A 218 6.84 -0.14 -2.22
N LEU A 219 8.10 0.25 -2.39
CA LEU A 219 8.52 1.65 -2.37
C LEU A 219 8.42 2.27 -3.76
N PHE A 220 8.76 1.49 -4.79
CA PHE A 220 8.81 1.91 -6.17
C PHE A 220 8.39 0.76 -7.07
N ASP A 221 7.64 1.06 -8.11
CA ASP A 221 7.35 0.11 -9.17
C ASP A 221 7.17 0.86 -10.49
N SER A 222 8.02 0.55 -11.46
CA SER A 222 8.03 1.19 -12.78
C SER A 222 6.74 0.95 -13.58
N LYS A 223 5.97 -0.12 -13.32
CA LYS A 223 4.66 -0.32 -13.97
C LYS A 223 3.64 0.72 -13.52
N TYR A 224 3.86 1.34 -12.37
CA TYR A 224 2.93 2.27 -11.75
C TYR A 224 3.33 3.73 -11.96
N GLY A 225 4.46 3.98 -12.64
CA GLY A 225 5.17 5.26 -12.69
C GLY A 225 4.46 6.49 -13.27
N THR A 226 3.26 6.36 -13.83
CA THR A 226 2.41 7.49 -14.23
C THR A 226 1.43 7.89 -13.12
N MET A 227 1.89 7.95 -11.86
CA MET A 227 1.04 8.31 -10.72
C MET A 227 0.90 9.83 -10.51
N ASN A 228 1.85 10.67 -10.97
CA ASN A 228 1.95 12.07 -10.50
C ASN A 228 2.18 13.18 -11.56
N MET A 229 2.15 12.93 -12.87
CA MET A 229 2.31 14.01 -13.87
C MET A 229 1.10 14.09 -14.82
N GLU A 230 0.83 15.30 -15.31
CA GLU A 230 -0.15 15.65 -16.36
C GLU A 230 0.32 15.28 -17.77
N SER A 231 1.50 14.66 -17.90
CA SER A 231 2.07 14.23 -19.18
C SER A 231 2.18 12.71 -19.28
N ASP A 232 1.87 12.20 -20.48
CA ASP A 232 1.90 10.79 -20.88
C ASP A 232 3.34 10.23 -21.09
N GLU A 233 4.37 10.89 -20.57
CA GLU A 233 5.76 10.52 -20.82
C GLU A 233 6.41 9.88 -19.59
N THR A 234 6.41 8.55 -19.58
CA THR A 234 7.53 7.59 -19.32
C THR A 234 8.75 7.96 -18.44
N MET A 235 8.69 8.94 -17.53
CA MET A 235 9.82 9.23 -16.65
C MET A 235 9.42 9.04 -15.18
N CYS A 236 9.69 7.82 -14.69
CA CYS A 236 9.70 7.48 -13.27
C CYS A 236 10.87 8.12 -12.50
N MET A 237 11.71 8.89 -13.21
CA MET A 237 12.95 9.49 -12.74
C MET A 237 12.99 10.96 -13.13
N ASP A 238 13.51 11.80 -12.23
CA ASP A 238 13.81 13.20 -12.54
C ASP A 238 15.16 13.34 -13.28
N SER A 239 15.51 14.58 -13.64
CA SER A 239 16.76 14.91 -14.33
C SER A 239 18.02 14.57 -13.52
N ASP A 240 17.90 14.44 -12.20
CA ASP A 240 19.01 14.17 -11.29
C ASP A 240 19.17 12.67 -10.97
N GLY A 241 18.28 11.84 -11.54
CA GLY A 241 18.29 10.38 -11.40
C GLY A 241 17.53 9.85 -10.19
N TYR A 242 16.67 10.66 -9.55
CA TYR A 242 15.86 10.22 -8.42
C TYR A 242 14.54 9.59 -8.86
N LEU A 243 14.22 8.44 -8.28
CA LEU A 243 12.98 7.72 -8.51
C LEU A 243 11.83 8.32 -7.71
N THR A 244 10.66 8.45 -8.35
CA THR A 244 9.43 8.84 -7.65
C THR A 244 8.90 7.65 -6.84
N LEU A 245 9.06 7.70 -5.52
CA LEU A 245 8.56 6.66 -4.62
C LEU A 245 7.04 6.71 -4.51
N LEU A 246 6.41 5.53 -4.56
CA LEU A 246 4.99 5.33 -4.27
C LEU A 246 4.71 5.49 -2.79
N LYS A 247 5.65 5.02 -1.95
CA LYS A 247 5.55 5.00 -0.51
C LYS A 247 6.92 5.27 0.09
N ASN A 248 6.96 6.12 1.10
CA ASN A 248 8.19 6.54 1.78
C ASN A 248 8.20 6.25 3.28
N VAL A 249 7.07 5.90 3.90
CA VAL A 249 7.00 5.62 5.35
C VAL A 249 6.75 4.13 5.63
N VAL A 250 7.56 3.59 6.54
CA VAL A 250 7.50 2.19 6.99
C VAL A 250 7.63 2.12 8.51
N SER A 251 6.81 1.28 9.15
CA SER A 251 7.01 0.92 10.55
C SER A 251 7.96 -0.26 10.65
N VAL A 252 9.03 -0.12 11.44
CA VAL A 252 10.13 -1.08 11.53
C VAL A 252 10.40 -1.43 12.99
N GLN A 253 10.38 -2.71 13.35
CA GLN A 253 10.73 -3.17 14.70
C GLN A 253 12.24 -3.39 14.88
N GLY A 254 12.93 -3.78 13.81
CA GLY A 254 14.36 -4.12 13.85
C GLY A 254 15.09 -3.57 12.64
N ARG A 255 15.63 -4.46 11.81
CA ARG A 255 16.33 -4.08 10.58
C ARG A 255 15.34 -3.98 9.43
N LEU A 256 15.67 -3.11 8.47
CA LEU A 256 14.96 -2.93 7.21
C LEU A 256 15.89 -3.37 6.09
N LYS A 257 15.52 -4.38 5.32
CA LYS A 257 16.22 -4.80 4.11
C LYS A 257 15.52 -4.25 2.88
N VAL A 258 16.29 -3.71 1.96
CA VAL A 258 15.80 -3.23 0.66
C VAL A 258 16.13 -4.29 -0.40
N PHE A 259 15.17 -4.57 -1.28
CA PHE A 259 15.35 -5.48 -2.40
C PHE A 259 15.00 -4.76 -3.70
N ILE A 260 15.78 -5.06 -4.74
CA ILE A 260 15.57 -4.51 -6.08
C ILE A 260 15.27 -5.68 -7.01
N TYR A 261 14.12 -5.62 -7.67
CA TYR A 261 13.70 -6.58 -8.67
C TYR A 261 13.69 -5.94 -10.05
N THR A 262 14.22 -6.65 -11.04
CA THR A 262 14.14 -6.25 -12.44
C THR A 262 13.12 -7.10 -13.17
N TYR A 263 12.36 -6.49 -14.08
CA TYR A 263 11.52 -7.26 -14.98
C TYR A 263 12.33 -7.84 -16.14
N VAL A 264 11.91 -9.01 -16.60
CA VAL A 264 12.50 -9.80 -17.68
C VAL A 264 11.35 -10.08 -18.63
N LEU A 265 11.58 -9.86 -19.92
CA LEU A 265 10.60 -10.23 -20.93
C LEU A 265 10.37 -11.75 -20.88
N PRO A 266 9.12 -12.22 -21.01
CA PRO A 266 8.89 -13.62 -21.29
C PRO A 266 9.60 -13.97 -22.61
N VAL A 267 10.46 -14.97 -22.57
CA VAL A 267 11.20 -15.44 -23.73
C VAL A 267 10.23 -16.22 -24.61
N TRP A 268 10.22 -15.92 -25.91
CA TRP A 268 9.43 -16.65 -26.87
C TRP A 268 9.85 -18.13 -26.86
N CYS A 269 8.92 -19.03 -26.55
CA CYS A 269 9.19 -20.46 -26.58
C CYS A 269 8.71 -21.03 -27.91
N ASP A 270 9.64 -21.37 -28.81
CA ASP A 270 9.32 -21.99 -30.11
C ASP A 270 8.56 -23.31 -29.96
N ARG A 271 8.73 -23.98 -28.82
CA ARG A 271 8.06 -25.26 -28.50
C ARG A 271 6.60 -25.09 -28.11
N CYS A 272 6.25 -23.96 -27.48
CA CYS A 272 4.90 -23.67 -27.00
C CYS A 272 4.18 -22.62 -27.87
N GLN A 273 4.90 -21.99 -28.82
CA GLN A 273 4.45 -20.83 -29.60
C GLN A 273 3.85 -19.70 -28.75
N TRP A 274 4.35 -19.52 -27.53
CA TRP A 274 3.86 -18.55 -26.54
C TRP A 274 5.03 -17.95 -25.73
N PRO A 275 4.90 -16.71 -25.20
CA PRO A 275 5.90 -16.13 -24.31
C PRO A 275 5.95 -16.87 -22.97
N CYS A 276 7.12 -17.42 -22.60
CA CYS A 276 7.35 -18.15 -21.34
C CYS A 276 8.30 -17.38 -20.41
N LEU A 277 8.02 -17.39 -19.10
CA LEU A 277 8.97 -16.91 -18.10
C LEU A 277 10.07 -17.97 -17.93
N VAL A 278 11.33 -17.61 -18.14
CA VAL A 278 12.47 -18.53 -17.94
C VAL A 278 12.62 -18.78 -16.44
N GLN A 279 12.40 -20.02 -16.00
CA GLN A 279 12.78 -20.47 -14.67
C GLN A 279 14.29 -20.72 -14.65
N SER A 280 15.04 -19.99 -13.83
CA SER A 280 16.37 -20.43 -13.41
C SER A 280 16.23 -21.72 -12.60
N LYS A 281 16.96 -22.77 -12.96
CA LYS A 281 16.87 -24.09 -12.34
C LYS A 281 17.06 -24.01 -10.81
N GLY A 282 16.06 -24.51 -10.08
CA GLY A 282 16.13 -24.79 -8.64
C GLY A 282 15.48 -23.72 -7.76
N LEU A 283 14.15 -23.78 -7.58
CA LEU A 283 13.34 -23.38 -6.41
C LEU A 283 11.84 -23.44 -6.79
N PRO A 284 10.90 -23.65 -5.84
CA PRO A 284 9.56 -24.14 -6.12
C PRO A 284 8.65 -23.10 -6.80
N ASN A 285 7.75 -23.62 -7.63
CA ASN A 285 6.79 -22.91 -8.48
C ASN A 285 6.02 -21.79 -7.76
N LYS A 286 6.21 -20.54 -8.20
CA LYS A 286 5.18 -19.50 -8.19
C LYS A 286 4.94 -19.02 -9.63
N PRO A 287 3.69 -18.81 -10.05
CA PRO A 287 3.42 -18.19 -11.34
C PRO A 287 3.73 -16.68 -11.23
N GLY A 288 4.89 -16.31 -11.79
CA GLY A 288 5.21 -14.96 -12.20
C GLY A 288 5.74 -13.99 -11.15
N TYR A 289 6.93 -14.22 -10.60
CA TYR A 289 7.87 -13.18 -10.14
C TYR A 289 9.32 -13.72 -10.19
N MET A 290 10.27 -12.80 -10.47
CA MET A 290 11.61 -13.05 -10.99
C MET A 290 12.72 -13.14 -9.93
N CYS A 291 13.90 -13.55 -10.40
CA CYS A 291 15.14 -13.78 -9.67
C CYS A 291 15.59 -12.55 -8.84
N PRO A 292 15.88 -12.70 -7.53
CA PRO A 292 16.47 -11.63 -6.72
C PRO A 292 17.96 -11.45 -7.03
N SER A 293 18.41 -10.22 -7.25
CA SER A 293 19.79 -9.81 -6.99
C SER A 293 19.82 -9.14 -5.61
N GLN A 294 20.44 -9.78 -4.62
CA GLN A 294 20.64 -9.17 -3.31
C GLN A 294 21.70 -8.07 -3.42
N GLN A 295 21.33 -6.82 -3.09
CA GLN A 295 22.27 -5.78 -2.70
C GLN A 295 21.85 -5.31 -1.31
N GLU A 296 22.69 -5.58 -0.31
CA GLU A 296 22.49 -5.06 1.04
C GLU A 296 22.87 -3.57 1.05
N ALA A 297 21.93 -2.71 1.41
CA ALA A 297 22.22 -1.34 1.83
C ALA A 297 22.27 -1.34 3.37
N ILE A 298 23.41 -0.91 3.93
CA ILE A 298 23.65 -0.75 5.38
C ILE A 298 23.05 0.58 5.83
#